data_AF-A0AAV4SLE3-F1
#
_entry.id   AF-A0AAV4SLE3-F1
#
_cell.length_a   1.000
_cell.length_b   1.000
_cell.length_c   1.000
_cell.angle_alpha   90.00
_cell.angle_beta   90.00
_cell.angle_gamma   90.00
#
_symmetry.space_group_name_H-M   'P 1'
#
loop_
_entity.id
_entity.type
_entity.pdbx_description
1 polymer ?
#
loop_
_entity_poly.entity_id
_entity_poly.type
_entity_poly.pdbx_seq_one_letter_code
_entity_poly.pdbx_strand_id
1 'polypeptide(L)'
;MVPCRHARIFDFTIYTPGSILLAELGFEIYYCLLAVYLELSNCGLVCGHKWVDLSEYDWGVSILNKSKYGHSVRGNKMYLSLLRSPKSPDAKADMGKHIITYAIMPHSKTFQQAGVIQQAYQLNYPLHIFPTSHLAKPGASHYVTNAHRVLPLEMHESLSWFQAVLPSLRAIGGDPAIVIETVKKAEDRDDCLVVRMYESFLVVVFMLF
;
A
#
# COMPACT_ATOMS: atom_id res chain seq x y z
N MET A 1 -21.54 29.48 -3.48
CA MET A 1 -21.15 28.52 -2.41
C MET A 1 -22.31 28.39 -1.45
N VAL A 2 -23.00 27.25 -1.42
CA VAL A 2 -24.07 27.01 -0.45
C VAL A 2 -23.43 26.52 0.86
N PRO A 3 -23.59 27.23 2.00
CA PRO A 3 -23.03 26.78 3.26
C PRO A 3 -23.76 25.49 3.69
N CYS A 4 -23.01 24.43 3.91
CA CYS A 4 -23.59 23.14 4.26
C CYS A 4 -23.86 23.06 5.77
N ARG A 5 -25.14 22.89 6.14
CA ARG A 5 -25.65 23.00 7.52
C ARG A 5 -25.50 21.75 8.39
N HIS A 6 -25.00 20.64 7.83
CA HIS A 6 -24.90 19.36 8.55
C HIS A 6 -23.51 18.73 8.36
N ALA A 7 -23.05 18.01 9.38
CA ALA A 7 -21.87 17.15 9.27
C ALA A 7 -22.17 16.08 8.21
N ARG A 8 -21.29 15.97 7.20
CA ARG A 8 -21.40 14.97 6.15
C ARG A 8 -20.26 13.98 6.24
N ILE A 9 -20.62 12.71 6.14
CA ILE A 9 -19.70 11.61 5.87
C ILE A 9 -19.85 11.33 4.38
N PHE A 10 -18.73 11.37 3.66
CA PHE A 10 -18.67 11.00 2.26
C PHE A 10 -18.02 9.63 2.17
N ASP A 11 -18.81 8.62 1.84
CA ASP A 11 -18.32 7.26 1.68
C ASP A 11 -18.38 6.86 0.21
N PHE A 12 -17.32 6.21 -0.25
CA PHE A 12 -17.30 5.50 -1.51
C PHE A 12 -17.74 4.06 -1.27
N THR A 13 -18.74 3.59 -2.02
CA THR A 13 -19.29 2.24 -1.84
C THR A 13 -19.02 1.41 -3.09
N ILE A 14 -18.47 0.21 -2.90
CA ILE A 14 -18.29 -0.79 -3.95
C ILE A 14 -19.24 -1.95 -3.66
N TYR A 15 -19.91 -2.40 -4.71
CA TYR A 15 -20.76 -3.59 -4.68
C TYR A 15 -20.02 -4.72 -5.36
N THR A 16 -19.78 -5.81 -4.64
CA THR A 16 -19.24 -7.03 -5.23
C THR A 16 -20.39 -7.90 -5.74
N PRO A 17 -20.29 -8.45 -6.97
CA PRO A 17 -21.31 -9.34 -7.50
C PRO A 17 -21.26 -10.69 -6.78
N GLY A 18 -22.40 -11.18 -6.31
CA GLY A 18 -22.52 -12.48 -5.65
C GLY A 18 -22.77 -12.42 -4.14
N SER A 19 -23.38 -13.48 -3.62
CA SER A 19 -23.54 -13.71 -2.19
C SER A 19 -22.22 -14.22 -1.65
N ILE A 20 -21.45 -13.36 -1.01
CA ILE A 20 -20.20 -13.77 -0.36
C ILE A 20 -20.57 -14.53 0.91
N LEU A 21 -20.29 -15.82 0.94
CA LEU A 21 -20.70 -16.74 2.02
C LEU A 21 -19.58 -16.94 3.05
N LEU A 22 -18.32 -16.89 2.58
CA LEU A 22 -17.11 -17.03 3.38
C LEU A 22 -16.05 -16.06 2.83
N ALA A 23 -16.08 -14.80 3.26
CA ALA A 23 -15.02 -13.86 2.90
C ALA A 23 -13.97 -13.75 3.98
N GLU A 24 -12.74 -13.66 3.51
CA GLU A 24 -11.63 -13.15 4.29
C GLU A 24 -11.58 -11.63 4.10
N LEU A 25 -11.67 -10.89 5.21
CA LEU A 25 -11.38 -9.47 5.23
C LEU A 25 -9.92 -9.28 5.65
N GLY A 26 -9.08 -8.97 4.68
CA GLY A 26 -7.67 -8.66 4.91
C GLY A 26 -7.43 -7.15 4.92
N PHE A 27 -6.77 -6.64 5.94
CA PHE A 27 -6.30 -5.25 5.94
C PHE A 27 -4.98 -5.09 6.67
N GLU A 28 -4.17 -4.16 6.18
CA GLU A 28 -2.86 -3.89 6.76
C GLU A 28 -2.97 -2.93 7.95
N ILE A 29 -2.45 -3.37 9.10
CA ILE A 29 -2.26 -2.56 10.32
C ILE A 29 -0.81 -2.68 10.75
N TYR A 30 -0.07 -1.56 10.79
CA TYR A 30 1.30 -1.46 11.35
C TYR A 30 2.13 -2.76 11.30
N TYR A 31 2.74 -3.05 10.14
CA TYR A 31 3.66 -4.18 9.91
C TYR A 31 3.06 -5.58 10.09
N CYS A 32 1.74 -5.67 10.24
CA CYS A 32 1.02 -6.91 10.38
C CYS A 32 -0.20 -6.91 9.46
N LEU A 33 -0.52 -8.09 8.96
CA LEU A 33 -1.80 -8.35 8.34
C LEU A 33 -2.77 -8.81 9.44
N LEU A 34 -3.91 -8.13 9.53
CA LEU A 34 -5.04 -8.64 10.30
C LEU A 34 -6.05 -9.25 9.32
N ALA A 35 -6.26 -10.56 9.44
CA ALA A 35 -7.41 -11.21 8.82
C ALA A 35 -8.49 -11.38 9.88
N VAL A 36 -9.66 -10.83 9.61
CA VAL A 36 -10.83 -11.09 10.44
C VAL A 36 -11.73 -12.04 9.65
N TYR A 37 -11.89 -13.25 10.16
CA TYR A 37 -12.95 -14.16 9.72
C TYR A 37 -14.26 -13.63 10.30
N LEU A 38 -14.96 -12.79 9.53
CA LEU A 38 -16.24 -12.23 9.94
C LEU A 38 -17.37 -13.13 9.43
N GLU A 39 -18.34 -13.41 10.30
CA GLU A 39 -19.72 -13.41 9.85
C GLU A 39 -19.98 -12.01 9.26
N LEU A 40 -19.98 -11.89 7.93
CA LEU A 40 -20.03 -10.64 7.15
C LEU A 40 -21.29 -9.78 7.39
N SER A 41 -22.11 -10.11 8.37
CA SER A 41 -23.39 -9.45 8.61
C SER A 41 -23.23 -8.01 9.08
N ASN A 42 -22.16 -7.64 9.81
CA ASN A 42 -21.97 -6.24 10.25
C ASN A 42 -20.56 -5.86 10.75
N CYS A 43 -19.56 -5.72 9.86
CA CYS A 43 -18.27 -5.14 10.26
C CYS A 43 -18.40 -3.62 10.45
N GLY A 44 -18.06 -3.13 11.65
CA GLY A 44 -17.97 -1.70 11.95
C GLY A 44 -16.87 -1.00 11.16
N LEU A 45 -16.63 0.29 11.45
CA LEU A 45 -15.50 1.01 10.87
C LEU A 45 -14.19 0.45 11.43
N VAL A 46 -13.35 -0.08 10.55
CA VAL A 46 -12.00 -0.59 10.85
C VAL A 46 -10.94 0.31 10.23
N CYS A 47 -9.75 0.31 10.86
CA CYS A 47 -8.61 1.06 10.37
C CYS A 47 -7.77 0.17 9.44
N GLY A 48 -7.65 0.54 8.17
CA GLY A 48 -6.80 -0.14 7.19
C GLY A 48 -5.89 0.86 6.48
N HIS A 49 -4.59 0.60 6.46
CA HIS A 49 -3.60 1.57 5.98
C HIS A 49 -3.66 1.78 4.47
N LYS A 50 -3.13 0.84 3.69
CA LYS A 50 -2.92 1.01 2.24
C LYS A 50 -3.94 0.27 1.39
N TRP A 51 -4.49 -0.82 1.92
CA TRP A 51 -5.44 -1.66 1.20
C TRP A 51 -6.39 -2.37 2.16
N VAL A 52 -7.54 -2.74 1.61
CA VAL A 52 -8.50 -3.67 2.20
C VAL A 52 -8.94 -4.62 1.12
N ASP A 53 -8.96 -5.91 1.43
CA ASP A 53 -9.37 -6.95 0.51
C ASP A 53 -10.59 -7.69 1.01
N LEU A 54 -11.54 -7.91 0.09
CA LEU A 54 -12.65 -8.82 0.28
C LEU A 54 -12.54 -9.92 -0.77
N SER A 55 -12.07 -11.09 -0.35
CA SER A 55 -11.90 -12.24 -1.22
C SER A 55 -12.56 -13.50 -0.68
N GLU A 56 -13.03 -14.33 -1.61
CA GLU A 56 -13.29 -15.74 -1.42
C GLU A 56 -12.15 -16.56 -2.05
N TYR A 57 -12.20 -17.88 -1.93
CA TYR A 57 -11.11 -18.78 -2.32
C TYR A 57 -10.52 -18.51 -3.73
N ASP A 58 -11.38 -18.22 -4.73
CA ASP A 58 -10.96 -18.08 -6.14
C ASP A 58 -11.09 -16.67 -6.72
N TRP A 59 -11.69 -15.71 -6.02
CA TRP A 59 -11.91 -14.36 -6.52
C TRP A 59 -12.03 -13.34 -5.40
N GLY A 60 -11.63 -12.11 -5.68
CA GLY A 60 -11.77 -11.02 -4.72
C GLY A 60 -11.69 -9.65 -5.34
N VAL A 61 -11.99 -8.66 -4.51
CA VAL A 61 -11.85 -7.25 -4.88
C VAL A 61 -11.14 -6.54 -3.74
N SER A 62 -10.04 -5.87 -4.08
CA SER A 62 -9.30 -5.03 -3.15
C SER A 62 -9.53 -3.55 -3.43
N ILE A 63 -9.66 -2.78 -2.36
CA ILE A 63 -9.61 -1.32 -2.39
C ILE A 63 -8.20 -0.90 -2.00
N LEU A 64 -7.50 -0.24 -2.91
CA LEU A 64 -6.21 0.38 -2.64
C LEU A 64 -6.40 1.87 -2.37
N ASN A 65 -5.67 2.41 -1.41
CA ASN A 65 -5.75 3.81 -1.07
C ASN A 65 -4.37 4.39 -0.69
N LYS A 66 -4.28 5.72 -0.76
CA LYS A 66 -3.06 6.46 -0.41
C LYS A 66 -3.10 7.16 0.96
N SER A 67 -4.29 7.43 1.49
CA SER A 67 -4.44 8.40 2.60
C SER A 67 -5.69 8.21 3.47
N LYS A 68 -6.45 7.15 3.26
CA LYS A 68 -7.77 6.96 3.86
C LYS A 68 -7.78 5.68 4.67
N TYR A 69 -8.06 5.83 5.96
CA TYR A 69 -7.91 4.74 6.92
C TYR A 69 -9.23 4.08 7.31
N GLY A 70 -10.35 4.77 7.13
CA GLY A 70 -11.66 4.25 7.54
C GLY A 70 -12.27 3.35 6.47
N HIS A 71 -12.39 2.06 6.77
CA HIS A 71 -13.04 1.08 5.91
C HIS A 71 -14.17 0.39 6.68
N SER A 72 -15.21 -0.08 5.99
CA SER A 72 -16.25 -0.92 6.59
C SER A 72 -16.75 -1.90 5.55
N VAL A 73 -17.17 -3.09 6.00
CA VAL A 73 -17.73 -4.12 5.14
C VAL A 73 -19.06 -4.60 5.71
N ARG A 74 -20.10 -4.62 4.87
CA ARG A 74 -21.43 -5.10 5.24
C ARG A 74 -21.97 -6.00 4.13
N GLY A 75 -21.99 -7.31 4.37
CA GLY A 75 -22.31 -8.31 3.36
C GLY A 75 -21.35 -8.20 2.17
N ASN A 76 -21.91 -7.96 0.98
CA ASN A 76 -21.17 -7.79 -0.28
C ASN A 76 -20.86 -6.31 -0.62
N LYS A 77 -20.87 -5.42 0.37
CA LYS A 77 -20.59 -3.99 0.19
C LYS A 77 -19.36 -3.59 0.97
N MET A 78 -18.41 -3.01 0.27
CA MET A 78 -17.23 -2.38 0.87
C MET A 78 -17.40 -0.87 0.86
N TYR A 79 -17.05 -0.23 1.97
CA TYR A 79 -17.13 1.20 2.18
C TYR A 79 -15.74 1.75 2.45
N LEU A 80 -15.34 2.78 1.72
CA LEU A 80 -14.15 3.60 1.98
C LEU A 80 -14.61 4.99 2.41
N SER A 81 -14.29 5.38 3.64
CA SER A 81 -14.61 6.72 4.12
C SER A 81 -13.64 7.74 3.56
N LEU A 82 -14.16 8.64 2.72
CA LEU A 82 -13.36 9.62 2.00
C LEU A 82 -13.12 10.88 2.83
N LEU A 83 -14.16 11.37 3.50
CA LEU A 83 -14.09 12.61 4.25
C LEU A 83 -15.19 12.65 5.32
N ARG A 84 -14.82 13.10 6.52
CA ARG A 84 -15.74 13.44 7.59
C ARG A 84 -15.60 14.91 7.88
N SER A 85 -16.69 15.66 7.82
CA SER A 85 -16.70 17.12 8.06
C SER A 85 -17.46 17.47 9.35
N PRO A 86 -16.92 17.16 10.55
CA PRO A 86 -17.58 17.50 11.80
C PRO A 86 -17.69 19.03 11.95
N LYS A 87 -18.69 19.50 12.69
CA LYS A 87 -18.89 20.95 12.96
C LYS A 87 -18.47 21.38 14.36
N SER A 88 -18.02 20.42 15.16
CA SER A 88 -17.44 20.63 16.48
C SER A 88 -16.23 19.70 16.60
N PRO A 89 -15.08 20.17 17.12
CA PRO A 89 -14.82 21.51 17.69
C PRO A 89 -14.61 22.62 16.65
N ASP A 90 -14.37 22.30 15.38
CA ASP A 90 -14.13 23.28 14.32
C ASP A 90 -15.30 23.34 13.32
N ALA A 91 -15.90 24.52 13.16
CA ALA A 91 -17.00 24.75 12.23
C ALA A 91 -16.57 24.71 10.75
N LYS A 92 -15.27 24.89 10.47
CA LYS A 92 -14.68 24.93 9.12
C LYS A 92 -13.88 23.68 8.76
N ALA A 93 -13.96 22.62 9.58
CA ALA A 93 -13.25 21.37 9.34
C ALA A 93 -13.51 20.86 7.92
N ASP A 94 -12.41 20.58 7.22
CA ASP A 94 -12.39 19.99 5.88
C ASP A 94 -13.18 20.76 4.82
N MET A 95 -13.39 22.07 5.00
CA MET A 95 -13.95 22.92 3.96
C MET A 95 -12.89 23.28 2.91
N GLY A 96 -13.09 22.87 1.66
CA GLY A 96 -12.18 23.19 0.57
C GLY A 96 -12.18 22.14 -0.52
N LYS A 97 -11.17 22.20 -1.40
CA LYS A 97 -10.95 21.19 -2.43
C LYS A 97 -10.01 20.12 -1.88
N HIS A 98 -10.47 18.88 -1.90
CA HIS A 98 -9.68 17.71 -1.50
C HIS A 98 -9.42 16.84 -2.73
N ILE A 99 -8.20 16.34 -2.86
CA ILE A 99 -7.82 15.36 -3.89
C ILE A 99 -7.60 14.04 -3.16
N ILE A 100 -8.38 13.03 -3.52
CA ILE A 100 -8.35 11.72 -2.89
C ILE A 100 -8.06 10.69 -3.98
N THR A 101 -7.01 9.90 -3.77
CA THR A 101 -6.60 8.82 -4.67
C THR A 101 -6.95 7.48 -4.05
N TYR A 102 -7.70 6.69 -4.80
CA TYR A 102 -8.03 5.30 -4.51
C TYR A 102 -8.02 4.52 -5.82
N ALA A 103 -7.86 3.20 -5.73
CA ALA A 103 -7.96 2.29 -6.86
C ALA A 103 -8.74 1.04 -6.45
N ILE A 104 -9.40 0.43 -7.43
CA ILE A 104 -10.13 -0.83 -7.25
C ILE A 104 -9.36 -1.88 -8.04
N MET A 105 -8.98 -2.95 -7.36
CA MET A 105 -8.22 -4.04 -7.95
C MET A 105 -9.04 -5.33 -7.82
N PRO A 106 -9.88 -5.66 -8.81
CA PRO A 106 -10.44 -7.00 -8.90
C PRO A 106 -9.29 -7.97 -9.17
N HIS A 107 -9.31 -9.12 -8.50
CA HIS A 107 -8.28 -10.12 -8.65
C HIS A 107 -8.84 -11.53 -8.58
N SER A 108 -8.06 -12.48 -9.07
CA SER A 108 -8.35 -13.91 -8.99
C SER A 108 -7.41 -14.54 -7.97
N LYS A 109 -7.90 -15.56 -7.26
CA LYS A 109 -7.22 -16.22 -6.13
C LYS A 109 -7.14 -15.29 -4.90
N THR A 110 -6.19 -15.58 -4.02
CA THR A 110 -5.99 -14.81 -2.78
C THR A 110 -5.22 -13.51 -3.04
N PHE A 111 -5.42 -12.51 -2.17
CA PHE A 111 -4.74 -11.21 -2.28
C PHE A 111 -3.20 -11.32 -2.26
N GLN A 112 -2.64 -12.33 -1.56
CA GLN A 112 -1.20 -12.60 -1.55
C GLN A 112 -0.71 -12.95 -2.96
N GLN A 113 -1.38 -13.89 -3.62
CA GLN A 113 -1.00 -14.37 -4.95
C GLN A 113 -1.28 -13.33 -6.03
N ALA A 114 -2.33 -12.53 -5.85
CA ALA A 114 -2.66 -11.43 -6.74
C ALA A 114 -1.70 -10.23 -6.65
N GLY A 115 -0.80 -10.21 -5.65
CA GLY A 115 0.16 -9.11 -5.48
C GLY A 115 -0.49 -7.80 -5.02
N VAL A 116 -1.64 -7.87 -4.34
CA VAL A 116 -2.40 -6.70 -3.86
C VAL A 116 -1.54 -5.80 -2.98
N ILE A 117 -0.75 -6.40 -2.08
CA ILE A 117 0.18 -5.68 -1.20
C ILE A 117 1.17 -4.88 -2.04
N GLN A 118 1.83 -5.51 -3.02
CA GLN A 118 2.80 -4.83 -3.87
C GLN A 118 2.17 -3.66 -4.65
N GLN A 119 0.98 -3.86 -5.20
CA GLN A 119 0.24 -2.80 -5.91
C GLN A 119 -0.16 -1.65 -4.99
N ALA A 120 -0.57 -1.96 -3.75
CA ALA A 120 -0.86 -0.95 -2.73
C ALA A 120 0.37 -0.07 -2.43
N TYR A 121 1.55 -0.69 -2.32
CA TYR A 121 2.81 0.04 -2.17
C TYR A 121 3.13 0.88 -3.41
N GLN A 122 3.04 0.32 -4.61
CA GLN A 122 3.30 1.06 -5.86
C GLN A 122 2.39 2.29 -6.03
N LEU A 123 1.13 2.22 -5.59
CA LEU A 123 0.22 3.38 -5.59
C LEU A 123 0.68 4.50 -4.64
N ASN A 124 1.32 4.13 -3.54
CA ASN A 124 1.78 5.06 -2.51
C ASN A 124 3.14 5.69 -2.83
N TYR A 125 4.01 4.98 -3.55
CA TYR A 125 5.37 5.39 -3.88
C TYR A 125 5.51 5.69 -5.38
N PRO A 126 5.34 6.97 -5.80
CA PRO A 126 5.47 7.33 -7.21
C PRO A 126 6.90 7.14 -7.72
N LEU A 127 7.02 6.84 -9.02
CA LEU A 127 8.32 6.77 -9.69
C LEU A 127 8.96 8.17 -9.73
N HIS A 128 10.19 8.27 -9.23
CA HIS A 128 10.98 9.49 -9.33
C HIS A 128 11.92 9.41 -10.54
N ILE A 129 11.86 10.43 -11.40
CA ILE A 129 12.72 10.55 -12.58
C ILE A 129 13.78 11.59 -12.27
N PHE A 130 15.05 11.19 -12.37
CA PHE A 130 16.18 12.10 -12.19
C PHE A 130 16.90 12.29 -13.53
N PRO A 131 16.98 13.53 -14.04
CA PRO A 131 17.80 13.79 -15.22
C PRO A 131 19.26 13.54 -14.87
N THR A 132 19.95 12.76 -15.69
CA THR A 132 21.39 12.55 -15.54
C THR A 132 22.11 13.36 -16.61
N SER A 133 23.25 13.96 -16.25
CA SER A 133 24.11 14.70 -17.18
C SER A 133 25.02 13.75 -17.98
N HIS A 134 24.52 12.57 -18.35
CA HIS A 134 25.26 11.70 -19.26
C HIS A 134 25.11 12.22 -20.69
N LEU A 135 26.15 12.91 -21.19
CA LEU A 135 26.39 13.20 -22.61
C LEU A 135 26.71 11.94 -23.44
N ALA A 136 26.35 10.76 -22.97
CA ALA A 136 26.83 9.51 -23.50
C ALA A 136 25.79 8.78 -24.34
N LYS A 137 26.25 8.29 -25.50
CA LYS A 137 25.47 7.47 -26.43
C LYS A 137 25.00 6.18 -25.71
N PRO A 138 23.80 5.67 -26.04
CA PRO A 138 23.34 4.39 -25.52
C PRO A 138 24.39 3.29 -25.79
N GLY A 139 24.83 2.57 -24.74
CA GLY A 139 25.73 1.40 -24.86
C GLY A 139 27.21 1.61 -24.47
N ALA A 140 27.61 2.77 -23.94
CA ALA A 140 28.96 2.95 -23.39
C ALA A 140 29.01 2.56 -21.90
N SER A 141 30.01 1.76 -21.50
CA SER A 141 30.26 1.44 -20.09
C SER A 141 30.71 2.69 -19.33
N HIS A 142 30.12 2.94 -18.15
CA HIS A 142 30.28 4.19 -17.41
C HIS A 142 30.85 3.96 -16.00
N TYR A 143 31.98 4.60 -15.73
CA TYR A 143 32.46 4.89 -14.39
C TYR A 143 32.28 6.38 -14.13
N VAL A 144 31.50 6.75 -13.12
CA VAL A 144 31.25 8.15 -12.74
C VAL A 144 32.09 8.49 -11.52
N THR A 145 32.95 9.50 -11.65
CA THR A 145 33.79 10.01 -10.56
C THR A 145 33.10 11.16 -9.81
N ASN A 146 32.69 10.89 -8.55
CA ASN A 146 32.27 11.73 -7.41
C ASN A 146 31.98 13.23 -7.62
N ALA A 147 30.79 13.73 -7.26
CA ALA A 147 30.44 14.01 -5.85
C ALA A 147 29.17 13.34 -5.30
N HIS A 148 28.46 12.56 -6.11
CA HIS A 148 27.52 11.54 -5.63
C HIS A 148 27.93 10.25 -6.33
N ARG A 149 28.23 9.19 -5.56
CA ARG A 149 28.60 7.89 -6.15
C ARG A 149 27.43 7.39 -7.01
N VAL A 150 27.53 7.56 -8.32
CA VAL A 150 26.65 6.94 -9.31
C VAL A 150 27.25 5.56 -9.58
N LEU A 151 26.50 4.52 -9.23
CA LEU A 151 26.87 3.14 -9.52
C LEU A 151 26.87 2.94 -11.05
N PRO A 152 27.83 2.18 -11.62
CA PRO A 152 27.85 1.86 -13.04
C PRO A 152 26.50 1.28 -13.48
N LEU A 153 25.86 1.93 -14.45
CA LEU A 153 24.73 1.35 -15.18
C LEU A 153 25.29 0.32 -16.17
N GLU A 154 25.81 -0.80 -15.67
CA GLU A 154 25.78 -2.00 -16.49
C GLU A 154 24.30 -2.35 -16.66
N MET A 155 23.87 -2.56 -17.91
CA MET A 155 22.51 -2.96 -18.28
C MET A 155 22.15 -4.31 -17.63
N HIS A 156 21.85 -4.29 -16.34
CA HIS A 156 21.03 -5.28 -15.70
C HIS A 156 19.59 -4.78 -15.80
N GLU A 157 18.80 -5.51 -16.57
CA GLU A 157 17.34 -5.37 -16.63
C GLU A 157 16.80 -5.17 -15.20
N SER A 158 16.02 -4.11 -14.99
CA SER A 158 15.40 -3.73 -13.70
C SER A 158 16.38 -3.43 -12.55
N LEU A 159 16.95 -2.24 -12.53
CA LEU A 159 17.68 -1.73 -11.36
C LEU A 159 16.71 -1.09 -10.36
N SER A 160 16.10 -1.94 -9.53
CA SER A 160 15.80 -1.54 -8.15
C SER A 160 17.14 -1.13 -7.52
N TRP A 161 17.26 0.05 -6.93
CA TRP A 161 18.50 0.52 -6.29
C TRP A 161 19.04 -0.42 -5.19
N PHE A 162 18.23 -1.35 -4.70
CA PHE A 162 18.61 -2.47 -3.83
C PHE A 162 19.21 -3.68 -4.54
N GLN A 163 18.84 -3.92 -5.80
CA GLN A 163 19.30 -5.08 -6.58
C GLN A 163 20.81 -5.04 -6.81
N ALA A 164 21.40 -3.84 -6.84
CA ALA A 164 22.75 -3.59 -7.31
C ALA A 164 23.85 -3.72 -6.24
N VAL A 165 23.53 -3.73 -4.94
CA VAL A 165 24.57 -3.47 -3.91
C VAL A 165 24.89 -4.65 -3.00
N LEU A 166 24.01 -5.66 -2.85
CA LEU A 166 24.26 -6.76 -1.92
C LEU A 166 23.80 -8.11 -2.48
N PRO A 167 24.72 -9.04 -2.82
CA PRO A 167 24.39 -10.40 -3.23
C PRO A 167 23.48 -11.14 -2.22
N SER A 168 23.61 -10.84 -0.92
CA SER A 168 22.78 -11.38 0.15
C SER A 168 21.35 -10.82 0.14
N LEU A 169 21.14 -9.58 -0.31
CA LEU A 169 19.82 -8.96 -0.41
C LEU A 169 19.07 -9.36 -1.69
N ARG A 170 19.82 -9.77 -2.73
CA ARG A 170 19.27 -10.34 -3.98
C ARG A 170 18.52 -11.66 -3.76
N ALA A 171 18.89 -12.41 -2.72
CA ALA A 171 18.17 -13.62 -2.29
C ALA A 171 16.84 -13.30 -1.57
N ILE A 172 16.71 -12.10 -1.00
CA ILE A 172 15.52 -11.65 -0.25
C ILE A 172 14.56 -10.86 -1.16
N GLY A 173 15.08 -10.09 -2.13
CA GLY A 173 14.28 -9.25 -3.03
C GLY A 173 13.43 -9.99 -4.08
N GLY A 174 13.40 -11.32 -4.05
CA GLY A 174 12.58 -12.14 -4.94
C GLY A 174 11.27 -12.64 -4.31
N ASP A 175 11.14 -12.62 -2.98
CA ASP A 175 9.96 -13.15 -2.31
C ASP A 175 8.90 -12.06 -2.15
N PRO A 176 7.69 -12.21 -2.76
CA PRO A 176 6.60 -11.24 -2.61
C PRO A 176 6.07 -11.14 -1.18
N ALA A 177 6.38 -12.12 -0.31
CA ALA A 177 5.98 -12.08 1.09
C ALA A 177 6.81 -11.09 1.91
N ILE A 178 8.07 -10.80 1.54
CA ILE A 178 8.97 -9.95 2.33
C ILE A 178 8.89 -8.50 1.84
N VAL A 179 8.54 -7.59 2.74
CA VAL A 179 8.49 -6.15 2.45
C VAL A 179 9.63 -5.45 3.17
N ILE A 180 10.43 -4.70 2.39
CA ILE A 180 11.42 -3.76 2.92
C ILE A 180 10.71 -2.45 3.22
N GLU A 181 10.70 -2.09 4.49
CA GLU A 181 9.90 -0.96 4.96
C GLU A 181 10.73 0.31 5.10
N THR A 182 11.90 0.21 5.70
CA THR A 182 12.79 1.36 5.92
C THR A 182 14.23 0.95 5.69
N VAL A 183 14.96 1.81 4.97
CA VAL A 183 16.41 1.75 4.89
C VAL A 183 16.98 3.10 5.25
N LYS A 184 17.78 3.13 6.30
CA LYS A 184 18.42 4.35 6.82
C LYS A 184 19.90 4.09 7.08
N LYS A 185 20.70 5.16 7.16
CA LYS A 185 22.07 5.05 7.69
C LYS A 185 22.03 4.71 9.17
N ALA A 186 23.03 3.96 9.64
CA ALA A 186 23.20 3.75 11.08
C ALA A 186 23.51 5.09 11.77
N GLU A 187 23.06 5.23 13.01
CA GLU A 187 23.27 6.46 13.80
C GLU A 187 24.73 6.61 14.23
N ASP A 188 25.40 5.49 14.54
CA ASP A 188 26.75 5.48 15.07
C ASP A 188 27.84 5.30 14.00
N ARG A 189 27.48 4.94 12.76
CA ARG A 189 28.44 4.58 11.70
C ARG A 189 27.96 5.03 10.32
N ASP A 190 28.79 5.80 9.63
CA ASP A 190 28.49 6.36 8.30
C ASP A 190 28.56 5.35 7.15
N ASP A 191 29.21 4.20 7.37
CA ASP A 191 29.42 3.14 6.39
C ASP A 191 28.41 1.99 6.50
N CYS A 192 27.46 2.09 7.43
CA CYS A 192 26.48 1.05 7.71
C CYS A 192 25.05 1.48 7.35
N LEU A 193 24.26 0.53 6.85
CA LEU A 193 22.83 0.70 6.61
C LEU A 193 22.03 -0.17 7.57
N VAL A 194 20.97 0.40 8.11
CA VAL A 194 19.94 -0.31 8.87
C VAL A 194 18.77 -0.56 7.93
N VAL A 195 18.49 -1.84 7.68
CA VAL A 195 17.36 -2.29 6.86
C VAL A 195 16.33 -2.93 7.77
N ARG A 196 15.09 -2.40 7.73
CA ARG A 196 13.93 -3.00 8.39
C ARG A 196 13.06 -3.69 7.35
N MET A 197 12.76 -4.94 7.62
CA MET A 197 11.93 -5.80 6.79
C MET A 197 10.93 -6.56 7.65
N TYR A 198 9.80 -6.94 7.05
CA TYR A 198 8.78 -7.75 7.70
C TYR A 198 8.11 -8.69 6.69
N GLU A 199 7.52 -9.78 7.19
CA GLU A 199 6.71 -10.69 6.38
C GLU A 199 5.28 -10.18 6.31
N SER A 200 4.83 -9.87 5.09
CA SER A 200 3.52 -9.26 4.82
C SER A 200 2.40 -10.27 4.62
N PHE A 201 2.72 -11.55 4.44
CA PHE A 201 1.73 -12.62 4.27
C PHE A 201 1.34 -13.28 5.59
N LEU A 202 2.04 -12.97 6.68
CA LEU A 202 1.76 -13.56 7.99
C LEU A 202 0.39 -13.10 8.49
N VAL A 203 -0.57 -14.03 8.48
CA VAL A 203 -1.93 -13.80 8.96
C VAL A 203 -1.95 -13.99 10.48
N VAL A 204 -2.22 -12.93 11.24
CA VAL A 204 -2.59 -13.07 12.65
C VAL A 204 -4.11 -13.16 12.73
N VAL A 205 -4.62 -14.36 13.00
CA VAL A 205 -6.05 -14.61 13.15
C VAL A 205 -6.47 -14.22 14.57
N PHE A 206 -7.25 -13.15 14.71
CA PHE A 206 -8.00 -12.87 15.92
C PHE A 206 -9.43 -13.38 15.75
N MET A 207 -9.76 -14.50 16.40
CA MET A 207 -11.16 -14.84 16.65
C MET A 207 -11.70 -13.83 17.68
N LEU A 208 -12.43 -12.83 17.21
CA LEU A 208 -13.25 -11.99 18.07
C LEU A 208 -14.50 -12.82 18.45
N PHE A 209 -14.49 -13.39 19.65
CA PHE A 209 -15.66 -14.03 20.27
C PHE A 209 -16.65 -12.98 20.79
#